data_AF-A0A6J5AKG1-F1
#
_entry.id   AF-A0A6J5AKG1-F1
#
_cell.length_a   1.000
_cell.length_b   1.000
_cell.length_c   1.000
_cell.angle_alpha   90.00
_cell.angle_beta   90.00
_cell.angle_gamma   90.00
#
_symmetry.space_group_name_H-M   'P 1'
#
loop_
_entity.id
_entity.type
_entity.pdbx_description
1 polymer ?
#
loop_
_entity_poly.entity_id
_entity_poly.type
_entity_poly.pdbx_seq_one_letter_code
_entity_poly.pdbx_strand_id
1 'polypeptide(L)'
;MNSRPSDVKHYSGTAVALHWLIALLIVCGFCIGWVMTDIPGFTPTKLKYFSWHKWIGVTVFVLAVARVLWRATHRAPSLDSATPTWQKAAAHLVHGLLYVLMLAIPVSGYFYSSAAGIQVVYLGIVPLPTLIGPDQALKAILRTVHVLLNYTLLALVAMHVLAALKHQFVDRDGLLARMIPFLR
;
A
#
# COMPACT_ATOMS: atom_id res chain seq x y z
N MET A 1 -8.70 43.43 -12.72
CA MET A 1 -8.16 42.23 -13.40
C MET A 1 -8.53 41.03 -12.55
N ASN A 2 -9.47 40.20 -13.02
CA ASN A 2 -9.91 38.99 -12.31
C ASN A 2 -8.80 37.94 -12.38
N SER A 3 -8.11 37.73 -11.26
CA SER A 3 -7.20 36.61 -11.07
C SER A 3 -8.01 35.31 -11.20
N ARG A 4 -7.73 34.51 -12.24
CA ARG A 4 -8.28 33.16 -12.35
C ARG A 4 -7.86 32.34 -11.10
N PRO A 5 -8.69 31.40 -10.62
CA PRO A 5 -8.30 30.52 -9.53
C PRO A 5 -6.98 29.83 -9.91
N SER A 6 -6.05 29.76 -8.97
CA SER A 6 -4.80 29.03 -9.11
C SER A 6 -5.07 27.63 -9.67
N ASP A 7 -4.52 27.33 -10.86
CA ASP A 7 -4.62 26.01 -11.51
C ASP A 7 -4.06 24.95 -10.56
N VAL A 8 -4.93 24.26 -9.82
CA VAL A 8 -4.54 23.11 -9.02
C VAL A 8 -4.09 22.03 -10.00
N LYS A 9 -2.78 21.82 -10.13
CA LYS A 9 -2.26 20.75 -10.99
C LYS A 9 -2.68 19.40 -10.41
N HIS A 10 -3.59 18.72 -11.09
CA HIS A 10 -4.06 17.39 -10.72
C HIS A 10 -3.07 16.30 -11.15
N TYR A 11 -3.12 15.16 -10.47
CA TYR A 11 -2.45 13.96 -10.94
C TYR A 11 -3.15 13.40 -12.19
N SER A 12 -2.43 12.63 -13.01
CA SER A 12 -3.06 11.91 -14.12
C SER A 12 -4.12 10.93 -13.62
N GLY A 13 -5.15 10.67 -14.42
CA GLY A 13 -6.19 9.70 -14.08
C GLY A 13 -5.62 8.31 -13.71
N THR A 14 -4.57 7.87 -14.41
CA THR A 14 -3.84 6.63 -14.08
C THR A 14 -3.22 6.65 -12.69
N ALA A 15 -2.58 7.75 -12.29
CA ALA A 15 -1.97 7.88 -10.97
C ALA A 15 -3.02 7.87 -9.84
N VAL A 16 -4.18 8.49 -10.10
CA VAL A 16 -5.34 8.49 -9.20
C VAL A 16 -5.93 7.09 -9.07
N ALA A 17 -6.19 6.41 -10.19
CA ALA A 17 -6.73 5.05 -10.21
C ALA A 17 -5.81 4.06 -9.48
N LEU A 18 -4.51 4.07 -9.78
CA LEU A 18 -3.53 3.25 -9.08
C LEU A 18 -3.47 3.56 -7.58
N HIS A 19 -3.64 4.83 -7.18
CA HIS A 19 -3.62 5.20 -5.76
C HIS A 19 -4.79 4.55 -5.02
N TRP A 20 -6.01 4.81 -5.48
CA TRP A 20 -7.22 4.37 -4.80
C TRP A 20 -7.42 2.86 -4.85
N LEU A 21 -7.06 2.23 -5.98
CA LEU A 21 -7.12 0.76 -6.08
C LEU A 21 -6.18 0.10 -5.08
N ILE A 22 -4.93 0.58 -4.98
CA ILE A 22 -3.96 0.04 -4.01
C ILE A 22 -4.42 0.33 -2.58
N ALA A 23 -4.90 1.54 -2.30
CA ALA A 23 -5.39 1.91 -0.96
C ALA A 23 -6.55 1.00 -0.52
N LEU A 24 -7.54 0.76 -1.40
CA LEU A 24 -8.64 -0.15 -1.14
C LEU A 24 -8.14 -1.58 -0.88
N LEU A 25 -7.25 -2.09 -1.73
CA LEU A 25 -6.71 -3.44 -1.58
C LEU A 25 -5.87 -3.61 -0.30
N ILE A 26 -5.12 -2.59 0.12
CA ILE A 26 -4.39 -2.61 1.40
C ILE A 26 -5.36 -2.72 2.57
N VAL A 27 -6.43 -1.91 2.58
CA VAL A 27 -7.45 -1.96 3.63
C VAL A 27 -8.11 -3.34 3.66
N CYS A 28 -8.58 -3.85 2.52
CA CYS A 28 -9.18 -5.19 2.43
C CYS A 28 -8.20 -6.30 2.86
N GLY A 29 -6.95 -6.21 2.41
CA GLY A 29 -5.89 -7.17 2.73
C GLY A 29 -5.59 -7.21 4.23
N PHE A 30 -5.54 -6.05 4.88
CA PHE A 30 -5.34 -5.93 6.33
C PHE A 30 -6.54 -6.52 7.10
N CYS A 31 -7.77 -6.18 6.72
CA CYS A 31 -8.97 -6.73 7.35
C CYS A 31 -9.04 -8.27 7.22
N ILE A 32 -8.78 -8.80 6.02
CA ILE A 32 -8.70 -10.25 5.81
C ILE A 32 -7.57 -10.87 6.63
N GLY A 33 -6.42 -10.18 6.73
CA GLY A 33 -5.29 -10.61 7.54
C GLY A 33 -5.63 -10.76 9.02
N TRP A 34 -6.43 -9.84 9.56
CA TRP A 34 -6.95 -9.93 10.92
C TRP A 34 -7.90 -11.13 11.08
N VAL A 35 -8.92 -11.21 10.23
CA VAL A 35 -9.95 -12.26 10.29
C VAL A 35 -9.33 -13.65 10.13
N MET A 36 -8.41 -13.84 9.18
CA MET A 36 -7.80 -15.15 8.92
C MET A 36 -7.00 -15.68 10.12
N THR A 37 -6.42 -14.78 10.93
CA THR A 37 -5.65 -15.16 12.11
C THR A 37 -6.53 -15.51 13.30
N ASP A 38 -7.74 -14.98 13.36
CA ASP A 38 -8.70 -15.18 14.45
C ASP A 38 -9.53 -16.47 14.29
N ILE A 39 -9.67 -16.99 13.06
CA ILE A 39 -10.40 -18.26 12.82
C ILE A 39 -9.66 -19.41 13.54
N PRO A 40 -10.32 -20.11 14.49
CA PRO A 40 -9.68 -21.19 15.24
C PRO A 40 -9.48 -22.45 14.39
N GLY A 41 -8.47 -23.25 14.77
CA GLY A 41 -8.19 -24.53 14.14
C GLY A 41 -7.68 -24.46 12.70
N PHE A 42 -7.71 -25.60 12.02
CA PHE A 42 -7.37 -25.77 10.61
C PHE A 42 -8.64 -26.15 9.86
N THR A 43 -9.29 -25.15 9.25
CA THR A 43 -10.58 -25.32 8.56
C THR A 43 -10.47 -24.90 7.10
N PRO A 44 -11.31 -25.44 6.20
CA PRO A 44 -11.38 -24.99 4.81
C PRO A 44 -11.64 -23.48 4.70
N THR A 45 -12.44 -22.93 5.59
CA THR A 45 -12.69 -21.48 5.69
C THR A 45 -11.40 -20.73 5.96
N LYS A 46 -10.60 -21.13 6.96
CA LYS A 46 -9.32 -20.47 7.25
C LYS A 46 -8.40 -20.48 6.04
N LEU A 47 -8.24 -21.63 5.39
CA LEU A 47 -7.43 -21.76 4.19
C LEU A 47 -7.89 -20.83 3.07
N LYS A 48 -9.21 -20.68 2.87
CA LYS A 48 -9.79 -19.77 1.88
C LYS A 48 -9.38 -18.31 2.14
N TYR A 49 -9.48 -17.85 3.39
CA TYR A 49 -9.07 -16.49 3.77
C TYR A 49 -7.57 -16.27 3.59
N PHE A 50 -6.73 -17.25 3.92
CA PHE A 50 -5.29 -17.19 3.63
C PHE A 50 -5.01 -17.09 2.12
N SER A 51 -5.73 -17.82 1.28
CA SER A 51 -5.61 -17.70 -0.18
C SER A 51 -6.00 -16.30 -0.66
N TRP A 52 -7.14 -15.78 -0.21
CA TRP A 52 -7.57 -14.41 -0.55
C TRP A 52 -6.56 -13.35 -0.12
N HIS A 53 -6.01 -13.47 1.09
CA HIS A 53 -4.97 -12.57 1.58
C HIS A 53 -3.72 -12.61 0.68
N LYS A 54 -3.25 -13.81 0.31
CA LYS A 54 -2.11 -13.98 -0.60
C LYS A 54 -2.38 -13.36 -1.97
N TRP A 55 -3.58 -13.56 -2.52
CA TRP A 55 -3.95 -13.00 -3.82
C TRP A 55 -3.92 -11.48 -3.78
N ILE A 56 -4.52 -10.86 -2.75
CA ILE A 56 -4.47 -9.42 -2.55
C ILE A 56 -3.03 -8.93 -2.44
N GLY A 57 -2.17 -9.62 -1.68
CA GLY A 57 -0.76 -9.28 -1.54
C GLY A 57 -0.02 -9.27 -2.88
N VAL A 58 -0.22 -10.29 -3.72
CA VAL A 58 0.36 -10.36 -5.07
C VAL A 58 -0.18 -9.24 -5.97
N THR A 59 -1.49 -8.97 -5.95
CA THR A 59 -2.10 -7.89 -6.73
C THR A 59 -1.56 -6.52 -6.31
N VAL A 60 -1.48 -6.25 -5.01
CA VAL A 60 -0.91 -5.01 -4.45
C VAL A 60 0.54 -4.84 -4.89
N PHE A 61 1.34 -5.91 -4.85
CA PHE A 61 2.74 -5.85 -5.30
C PHE A 61 2.85 -5.39 -6.75
N VAL A 62 2.11 -6.03 -7.67
CA VAL A 62 2.14 -5.70 -9.10
C VAL A 62 1.69 -4.24 -9.33
N LEU A 63 0.59 -3.83 -8.70
CA LEU A 63 0.09 -2.46 -8.82
C LEU A 63 1.04 -1.43 -8.20
N ALA A 64 1.71 -1.77 -7.10
CA ALA A 64 2.70 -0.91 -6.45
C ALA A 64 3.94 -0.72 -7.35
N VAL A 65 4.43 -1.79 -7.99
CA VAL A 65 5.50 -1.69 -8.99
C VAL A 65 5.07 -0.78 -10.14
N ALA A 66 3.88 -1.00 -10.70
CA ALA A 66 3.34 -0.14 -11.76
C ALA A 66 3.23 1.33 -11.31
N ARG A 67 2.80 1.57 -10.07
CA ARG A 67 2.72 2.92 -9.48
C ARG A 67 4.09 3.58 -9.32
N VAL A 68 5.11 2.83 -8.88
CA VAL A 68 6.48 3.33 -8.75
C VAL A 68 7.04 3.70 -10.12
N LEU A 69 6.89 2.83 -11.11
CA LEU A 69 7.32 3.09 -12.49
C LEU A 69 6.58 4.29 -13.10
N TRP A 70 5.27 4.40 -12.85
CA TRP A 70 4.49 5.56 -13.28
C TRP A 70 5.00 6.85 -12.65
N ARG A 71 5.27 6.84 -11.35
CA ARG A 71 5.80 8.00 -10.62
C ARG A 71 7.21 8.40 -11.07
N ALA A 72 8.03 7.43 -11.48
CA ALA A 72 9.37 7.70 -12.01
C ALA A 72 9.34 8.35 -13.40
N THR A 73 8.34 8.00 -14.22
CA THR A 73 8.20 8.49 -15.61
C THR A 73 7.34 9.74 -15.74
N HIS A 74 6.48 10.03 -14.76
CA HIS A 74 5.55 11.16 -14.80
C HIS A 74 5.80 12.13 -13.65
N ARG A 75 6.04 13.40 -13.99
CA ARG A 75 6.30 14.46 -13.01
C ARG A 75 5.07 14.69 -12.12
N ALA A 76 5.23 14.52 -10.82
CA ALA A 76 4.19 14.85 -9.85
C ALA A 76 3.93 16.38 -9.81
N PRO A 77 2.69 16.81 -9.56
CA PRO A 77 2.38 18.20 -9.27
C PRO A 77 3.30 18.77 -8.19
N SER A 78 3.80 19.99 -8.38
CA SER A 78 4.65 20.65 -7.40
C SER A 78 3.86 20.94 -6.12
N LEU A 79 4.50 20.74 -4.97
CA LEU A 79 4.00 21.28 -3.71
C LEU A 79 4.05 22.81 -3.78
N ASP A 80 3.15 23.47 -3.05
CA ASP A 80 3.08 24.94 -3.05
C ASP A 80 4.43 25.52 -2.55
N SER A 81 4.85 26.64 -3.13
CA SER A 81 6.06 27.34 -2.71
C SER A 81 5.96 27.75 -1.25
N ALA A 82 4.76 28.10 -0.77
CA ALA A 82 4.47 28.47 0.62
C ALA A 82 4.57 27.32 1.63
N THR A 83 4.55 26.04 1.20
CA THR A 83 4.65 24.90 2.12
C THR A 83 6.06 24.87 2.77
N PRO A 84 6.17 24.81 4.11
CA PRO A 84 7.44 24.75 4.81
C PRO A 84 8.33 23.60 4.33
N THR A 85 9.65 23.84 4.26
CA THR A 85 10.63 22.86 3.77
C THR A 85 10.60 21.54 4.55
N TRP A 86 10.41 21.60 5.88
CA TRP A 86 10.28 20.41 6.72
C TRP A 86 9.03 19.57 6.39
N GLN A 87 7.90 20.21 6.03
CA GLN A 87 6.69 19.50 5.60
C GLN A 87 6.91 18.81 4.25
N LYS A 88 7.60 19.48 3.32
CA LYS A 88 7.98 18.88 2.02
C LYS A 88 8.86 17.66 2.24
N ALA A 89 9.89 17.77 3.09
CA ALA A 89 10.79 16.67 3.42
C ALA A 89 10.05 15.50 4.09
N ALA A 90 9.19 15.78 5.07
CA ALA A 90 8.37 14.76 5.73
C ALA A 90 7.42 14.06 4.75
N ALA A 91 6.77 14.81 3.86
CA ALA A 91 5.91 14.25 2.83
C ALA A 91 6.69 13.33 1.87
N HIS A 92 7.89 13.73 1.45
CA HIS A 92 8.75 12.88 0.62
C HIS A 92 9.19 11.60 1.35
N LEU A 93 9.58 11.72 2.61
CA LEU A 93 9.99 10.58 3.44
C LEU A 93 8.84 9.59 3.62
N VAL A 94 7.67 10.05 4.05
CA VAL A 94 6.49 9.19 4.26
C VAL A 94 6.10 8.50 2.96
N HIS A 95 6.05 9.21 1.82
CA HIS A 95 5.77 8.56 0.55
C HIS A 95 6.83 7.52 0.17
N GLY A 96 8.12 7.82 0.38
CA GLY A 96 9.21 6.86 0.15
C GLY A 96 9.05 5.59 0.99
N LEU A 97 8.79 5.74 2.29
CA LEU A 97 8.55 4.62 3.20
C LEU A 97 7.32 3.81 2.80
N LEU A 98 6.21 4.47 2.43
CA LEU A 98 5.02 3.78 1.94
C LEU A 98 5.32 2.95 0.68
N TYR A 99 6.08 3.49 -0.28
CA TYR A 99 6.49 2.73 -1.46
C TYR A 99 7.33 1.50 -1.11
N VAL A 100 8.33 1.66 -0.23
CA VAL A 100 9.16 0.55 0.22
C VAL A 100 8.32 -0.53 0.89
N LEU A 101 7.42 -0.15 1.81
CA LEU A 101 6.57 -1.09 2.54
C LEU A 101 5.58 -1.81 1.64
N MET A 102 4.96 -1.12 0.67
CA MET A 102 4.05 -1.74 -0.29
C MET A 102 4.72 -2.84 -1.14
N LEU A 103 6.04 -2.80 -1.31
CA LEU A 103 6.81 -3.84 -1.99
C LEU A 103 7.34 -4.90 -1.02
N ALA A 104 7.91 -4.48 0.12
CA ALA A 104 8.52 -5.37 1.10
C ALA A 104 7.51 -6.29 1.80
N ILE A 105 6.29 -5.82 2.05
CA ILE A 105 5.25 -6.60 2.73
C ILE A 105 4.81 -7.81 1.90
N PRO A 106 4.40 -7.66 0.62
CA PRO A 106 4.07 -8.83 -0.21
C PRO A 106 5.24 -9.80 -0.37
N VAL A 107 6.47 -9.29 -0.53
CA VAL A 107 7.68 -10.12 -0.67
C VAL A 107 7.94 -10.92 0.61
N SER A 108 7.90 -10.28 1.78
CA SER A 108 8.05 -10.98 3.06
C SER A 108 6.94 -12.02 3.29
N GLY A 109 5.70 -11.74 2.88
CA GLY A 109 4.58 -12.67 2.99
C GLY A 109 4.71 -13.87 2.03
N TYR A 110 5.21 -13.63 0.82
CA TYR A 110 5.51 -14.68 -0.15
C TYR A 110 6.60 -15.63 0.38
N PHE A 111 7.74 -15.09 0.85
CA PHE A 111 8.78 -15.92 1.45
C PHE A 111 8.31 -16.61 2.74
N TYR A 112 7.47 -15.96 3.55
CA TYR A 112 6.86 -16.61 4.71
C TYR A 112 6.06 -17.85 4.31
N SER A 113 5.26 -17.75 3.24
CA SER A 113 4.51 -18.90 2.70
C SER A 113 5.45 -20.01 2.21
N SER A 114 6.53 -19.66 1.49
CA SER A 114 7.52 -20.64 1.01
C SER A 114 8.24 -21.35 2.15
N ALA A 115 8.69 -20.61 3.18
CA ALA A 115 9.33 -21.18 4.36
C ALA A 115 8.36 -22.07 5.18
N ALA A 116 7.05 -21.82 5.10
CA ALA A 116 6.03 -22.69 5.66
C ALA A 116 5.77 -23.96 4.82
N GLY A 117 6.44 -24.13 3.68
CA GLY A 117 6.23 -25.24 2.75
C GLY A 117 4.93 -25.12 1.95
N ILE A 118 4.37 -23.92 1.83
CA ILE A 118 3.10 -23.68 1.14
C ILE A 118 3.37 -22.84 -0.10
N GLN A 119 3.22 -23.44 -1.28
CA GLN A 119 3.30 -22.72 -2.54
C GLN A 119 2.18 -21.67 -2.64
N VAL A 120 2.53 -20.48 -3.14
CA VAL A 120 1.54 -19.44 -3.45
C VAL A 120 0.98 -19.71 -4.84
N VAL A 121 -0.31 -20.03 -4.93
CA VAL A 121 -1.04 -20.17 -6.19
C VAL A 121 -1.96 -18.98 -6.37
N TYR A 122 -1.57 -18.05 -7.23
CA TYR A 122 -2.30 -16.81 -7.48
C TYR A 122 -3.64 -17.09 -8.18
N LEU A 123 -4.72 -16.58 -7.59
CA LEU A 123 -6.11 -16.83 -8.00
C LEU A 123 -6.49 -18.31 -8.09
N GLY A 124 -5.70 -19.22 -7.51
CA GLY A 124 -5.88 -20.66 -7.65
C GLY A 124 -5.51 -21.22 -9.03
N ILE A 125 -4.94 -20.40 -9.91
CA ILE A 125 -4.65 -20.75 -11.31
C ILE A 125 -3.14 -20.72 -11.59
N VAL A 126 -2.44 -19.69 -11.11
CA VAL A 126 -1.03 -19.47 -11.46
C VAL A 126 -0.14 -19.84 -10.28
N PRO A 127 0.53 -21.00 -10.29
CA PRO A 127 1.50 -21.35 -9.27
C PRO A 127 2.73 -20.44 -9.42
N LEU A 128 3.00 -19.61 -8.41
CA LEU A 128 4.24 -18.86 -8.37
C LEU A 128 5.40 -19.83 -8.08
N PRO A 129 6.63 -19.53 -8.55
CA PRO A 129 7.79 -20.36 -8.25
C PRO A 129 7.97 -20.50 -6.73
N THR A 130 8.71 -21.51 -6.29
CA THR A 130 9.11 -21.63 -4.88
C THR A 130 10.61 -21.37 -4.82
N LEU A 131 10.99 -20.20 -4.31
CA LEU A 131 12.40 -19.75 -4.34
C LEU A 131 13.23 -20.28 -3.16
N ILE A 132 12.57 -20.66 -2.06
CA ILE A 132 13.21 -21.23 -0.87
C ILE A 132 12.43 -22.47 -0.42
N GLY A 133 13.14 -23.42 0.20
CA GLY A 133 12.53 -24.60 0.79
C GLY A 133 11.85 -24.32 2.15
N PRO A 134 11.13 -25.30 2.70
CA PRO A 134 10.56 -25.20 4.04
C PRO A 134 11.65 -25.08 5.11
N ASP A 135 11.48 -24.14 6.04
CA ASP A 135 12.39 -23.89 7.17
C ASP A 135 11.58 -23.28 8.32
N GLN A 136 11.50 -23.99 9.46
CA GLN A 136 10.68 -23.55 10.60
C GLN A 136 11.24 -22.32 11.31
N ALA A 137 12.57 -22.18 11.38
CA ALA A 137 13.21 -21.03 12.02
C ALA A 137 12.99 -19.78 11.15
N LEU A 138 13.25 -19.90 9.84
CA LEU A 138 13.03 -18.81 8.89
C LEU A 138 11.55 -18.43 8.80
N LYS A 139 10.64 -19.41 8.82
CA LYS A 139 9.19 -19.18 8.88
C LYS A 139 8.80 -18.30 10.09
N ALA A 140 9.33 -18.58 11.27
CA ALA A 140 9.02 -17.80 12.48
C ALA A 140 9.53 -16.36 12.37
N ILE A 141 10.74 -16.18 11.84
CA ILE A 141 11.33 -14.86 11.57
C ILE A 141 10.49 -14.09 10.55
N LEU A 142 10.19 -14.69 9.40
CA LEU A 142 9.44 -14.06 8.31
C LEU A 142 8.01 -13.71 8.72
N ARG A 143 7.36 -14.55 9.54
CA ARG A 143 6.06 -14.19 10.14
C ARG A 143 6.17 -12.92 10.96
N THR A 144 7.17 -12.83 11.83
CA THR A 144 7.37 -11.67 12.71
C THR A 144 7.67 -10.42 11.90
N VAL A 145 8.58 -10.51 10.93
CA VAL A 145 8.89 -9.42 9.99
C VAL A 145 7.65 -8.97 9.25
N HIS A 146 6.90 -9.89 8.65
CA HIS A 146 5.69 -9.57 7.90
C HIS A 146 4.66 -8.82 8.76
N VAL A 147 4.40 -9.31 9.97
CA VAL A 147 3.46 -8.67 10.91
C VAL A 147 3.95 -7.27 11.32
N LEU A 148 5.23 -7.13 11.66
CA LEU A 148 5.81 -5.84 12.06
C LEU A 148 5.73 -4.81 10.92
N LEU A 149 6.04 -5.22 9.69
CA LEU A 149 5.93 -4.35 8.52
C LEU A 149 4.49 -3.92 8.27
N ASN A 150 3.50 -4.82 8.43
CA ASN A 150 2.08 -4.48 8.28
C ASN A 150 1.61 -3.46 9.33
N TYR A 151 1.99 -3.59 10.60
CA TYR A 151 1.64 -2.60 11.63
C TYR A 151 2.36 -1.26 11.39
N THR A 152 3.60 -1.30 10.89
CA THR A 152 4.33 -0.09 10.49
C THR A 152 3.62 0.62 9.33
N LEU A 153 3.17 -0.13 8.32
CA LEU A 153 2.36 0.39 7.21
C LEU A 153 1.07 1.00 7.73
N LEU A 154 0.34 0.33 8.63
CA LEU A 154 -0.89 0.84 9.22
C LEU A 154 -0.66 2.20 9.89
N ALA A 155 0.38 2.33 10.71
CA ALA A 155 0.72 3.59 11.37
C ALA A 155 1.05 4.71 10.36
N LEU A 156 1.83 4.40 9.33
CA LEU A 156 2.17 5.36 8.26
C LEU A 156 0.96 5.76 7.43
N VAL A 157 0.06 4.83 7.12
CA VAL A 157 -1.21 5.12 6.43
C VAL A 157 -2.09 6.02 7.29
N ALA A 158 -2.21 5.73 8.59
CA ALA A 158 -2.97 6.59 9.51
C ALA A 158 -2.39 8.02 9.53
N MET A 159 -1.07 8.17 9.68
CA MET A 159 -0.41 9.47 9.62
C MET A 159 -0.60 10.18 8.27
N HIS A 160 -0.52 9.43 7.16
CA HIS A 160 -0.74 9.95 5.81
C HIS A 160 -2.16 10.49 5.63
N VAL A 161 -3.18 9.73 6.07
CA VAL A 161 -4.58 10.15 6.01
C VAL A 161 -4.82 11.36 6.92
N LEU A 162 -4.32 11.34 8.16
CA LEU A 162 -4.45 12.48 9.07
C LEU A 162 -3.82 13.76 8.51
N ALA A 163 -2.65 13.65 7.87
CA ALA A 163 -2.03 14.78 7.18
C ALA A 163 -2.92 15.30 6.03
N ALA A 164 -3.44 14.40 5.18
CA ALA A 164 -4.35 14.80 4.10
C ALA A 164 -5.63 15.49 4.62
N LEU A 165 -6.20 15.02 5.73
CA LEU A 165 -7.35 15.62 6.38
C LEU A 165 -7.00 16.98 7.01
N LYS A 166 -5.82 17.12 7.65
CA LYS A 166 -5.33 18.42 8.14
C LYS A 166 -5.23 19.42 6.99
N HIS A 167 -4.62 19.03 5.87
CA HIS A 167 -4.50 19.89 4.69
C HIS A 167 -5.87 20.29 4.13
N GLN A 168 -6.85 19.38 4.13
CA GLN A 168 -8.19 19.67 3.65
C GLN A 168 -8.99 20.61 4.57
N PHE A 169 -8.98 20.37 5.89
CA PHE A 169 -9.89 21.04 6.82
C PHE A 169 -9.27 22.20 7.59
N VAL A 170 -7.97 22.15 7.87
CA VAL A 170 -7.24 23.17 8.63
C VAL A 170 -6.50 24.11 7.68
N ASP A 171 -5.61 23.58 6.85
CA ASP A 171 -4.80 24.42 5.95
C ASP A 171 -5.61 24.91 4.74
N ARG A 172 -6.64 24.15 4.34
CA ARG A 172 -7.58 24.43 3.24
C ARG A 172 -6.87 24.75 1.92
N ASP A 173 -5.80 24.01 1.64
CA ASP A 173 -4.90 24.25 0.49
C ASP A 173 -5.28 23.45 -0.77
N GLY A 174 -6.40 22.73 -0.74
CA GLY A 174 -6.88 21.93 -1.87
C GLY A 174 -6.00 20.73 -2.21
N LEU A 175 -5.09 20.30 -1.33
CA LEU A 175 -4.19 19.15 -1.58
C LEU A 175 -4.97 17.89 -1.96
N LEU A 176 -6.08 17.62 -1.29
CA LEU A 176 -6.88 16.41 -1.50
C LEU A 176 -7.55 16.40 -2.88
N ALA A 177 -7.94 17.57 -3.42
CA ALA A 177 -8.52 17.71 -4.76
C ALA A 177 -7.55 17.24 -5.87
N ARG A 178 -6.24 17.19 -5.60
CA ARG A 178 -5.25 16.64 -6.55
C ARG A 178 -5.41 15.13 -6.75
N MET A 179 -5.97 14.41 -5.77
CA MET A 179 -6.16 12.96 -5.79
C MET A 179 -7.63 12.53 -5.89
N ILE A 180 -8.59 13.44 -5.72
CA ILE A 180 -10.02 13.13 -5.81
C ILE A 180 -10.62 13.87 -7.00
N PRO A 181 -10.97 13.17 -8.10
CA PRO A 181 -11.32 13.80 -9.38
C PRO A 181 -12.63 14.59 -9.35
N PHE A 182 -13.46 14.39 -8.32
CA PHE A 182 -14.75 15.08 -8.15
C PHE A 182 -14.73 16.18 -7.07
N LEU A 183 -13.62 16.36 -6.35
CA LEU A 183 -13.44 17.51 -5.46
C LEU A 183 -12.83 18.66 -6.27
N ARG A 184 -13.49 19.81 -6.27
CA ARG A 184 -12.98 21.08 -6.82
C ARG A 184 -12.57 22.01 -5.69
#